data_AF-A0A1I1V0D2-F1
#
_entry.id   AF-A0A1I1V0D2-F1
#
_cell.length_a   1.000
_cell.length_b   1.000
_cell.length_c   1.000
_cell.angle_alpha   90.00
_cell.angle_beta   90.00
_cell.angle_gamma   90.00
#
_symmetry.space_group_name_H-M   'P 1'
#
loop_
_entity.id
_entity.type
_entity.pdbx_description
1 polymer ?
#
loop_
_entity_poly.entity_id
_entity_poly.type
_entity_poly.pdbx_seq_one_letter_code
_entity_poly.pdbx_strand_id
1 'polypeptide(L)'
;MTKFTINLKAKLKAIAMISCILFGFLLNSYNTFASKIDARLWEQHTLQSDLIAVIECTLAGGSVTEFKIINIIKGDEKLHSNIRIKNNVSYWGRQFNPTLVGERFLITGFKNNAPVDIYSMSSGGAVPLWWRNLAYDYKIPLGSGFLAIKEYNQQNSYHLPRWQDKPVTSTDELIIYIKSLLNKSAQEQDLQILHSLIQKYMAYDWHHTTKEEQDLAKELLLVTDPLQIIRKMWLFMNQDIESRRYNILRIFEQGPFSQHLQKNIDNYFQELKTHNYDWLQYHSFYFKDAQEVTTQHSAISNIDKEQIQYFQKYLNLYSENDKNYGKQELWYKAFTHFRKHEPIYLSQYLSKWTPTSPDWNDKAKGYEFASSLIFNTKDLKIKRQVINKLLNSVDPHVRVTASVYLTIYNKEQGEKELAKNLKLNNGAGLYAALSYARRGHKLGVNRALELIKLLPTEYREAGNFIINLKRRLLVLLSNSAKSSNLPQPPTESLQTTYKSALNGSAGEQDIFAWWVSYKDEIKLLDPWLAGLDKQGID
;
A
#
# COMPACT_ATOMS: atom_id res chain seq x y z
N MET A 1 55.74 -27.57 -25.00
CA MET A 1 54.92 -26.74 -24.08
C MET A 1 54.09 -25.67 -24.78
N THR A 2 54.45 -25.17 -25.96
CA THR A 2 53.76 -24.07 -26.67
C THR A 2 52.37 -24.42 -27.27
N LYS A 3 52.10 -25.69 -27.62
CA LYS A 3 50.77 -26.11 -28.12
C LYS A 3 49.68 -26.18 -27.04
N PHE A 4 50.05 -26.33 -25.76
CA PHE A 4 49.07 -26.43 -24.66
C PHE A 4 48.50 -25.06 -24.26
N THR A 5 49.32 -24.01 -24.34
CA THR A 5 48.96 -22.64 -23.96
C THR A 5 48.00 -21.96 -24.93
N ILE A 6 48.05 -22.32 -26.22
CA ILE A 6 47.15 -21.77 -27.26
C ILE A 6 45.70 -22.26 -27.04
N ASN A 7 45.53 -23.50 -26.59
CA ASN A 7 44.21 -24.10 -26.37
C ASN A 7 43.50 -23.51 -25.13
N LEU A 8 44.27 -23.16 -24.09
CA LEU A 8 43.71 -22.55 -22.88
C LEU A 8 43.16 -21.13 -23.12
N LYS A 9 43.85 -20.31 -23.91
CA LYS A 9 43.39 -18.96 -24.27
C LYS A 9 42.10 -18.99 -25.10
N ALA A 10 41.95 -19.96 -26.01
CA ALA A 10 40.73 -20.12 -26.81
C ALA A 10 39.54 -20.54 -25.94
N LYS A 11 39.73 -21.47 -25.01
CA LYS A 11 38.68 -21.90 -24.06
C LYS A 11 38.24 -20.78 -23.12
N LEU A 12 39.17 -19.98 -22.59
CA LEU A 12 38.84 -18.82 -21.74
C LEU A 12 38.02 -17.76 -22.48
N LYS A 13 38.33 -17.48 -23.76
CA LYS A 13 37.54 -16.57 -24.59
C LYS A 13 36.13 -17.10 -24.86
N ALA A 14 35.99 -18.40 -25.13
CA ALA A 14 34.69 -19.02 -25.34
C ALA A 14 33.81 -18.99 -24.08
N ILE A 15 34.39 -19.27 -22.91
CA ILE A 15 33.68 -19.19 -21.62
C ILE A 15 33.25 -17.75 -21.33
N ALA A 16 34.14 -16.76 -21.52
CA ALA A 16 33.78 -15.35 -21.32
C ALA A 16 32.66 -14.91 -22.27
N MET A 17 32.68 -15.35 -23.53
CA MET A 17 31.65 -15.03 -24.52
C MET A 17 30.30 -15.67 -24.16
N ILE A 18 30.29 -16.95 -23.76
CA ILE A 18 29.08 -17.64 -23.30
C ILE A 18 28.52 -16.99 -22.03
N SER A 19 29.38 -16.60 -21.09
CA SER A 19 28.96 -15.87 -19.89
C SER A 19 28.40 -14.49 -20.22
N CYS A 20 28.97 -13.74 -21.18
CA CYS A 20 28.41 -12.47 -21.63
C CYS A 20 27.08 -12.64 -22.37
N ILE A 21 26.92 -13.70 -23.17
CA ILE A 21 25.66 -14.02 -23.85
C ILE A 21 24.61 -14.41 -22.81
N LEU A 22 24.93 -15.30 -21.86
CA LEU A 22 24.03 -15.67 -20.77
C LEU A 22 23.68 -14.49 -19.88
N PHE A 23 24.65 -13.62 -19.57
CA PHE A 23 24.42 -12.39 -18.81
C PHE A 23 23.58 -11.38 -19.60
N GLY A 24 23.79 -11.25 -20.91
CA GLY A 24 22.94 -10.45 -21.79
C GLY A 24 21.52 -10.99 -21.92
N PHE A 25 21.35 -12.30 -22.01
CA PHE A 25 20.03 -12.96 -21.96
C PHE A 25 19.38 -12.80 -20.58
N LEU A 26 20.13 -12.92 -19.48
CA LEU A 26 19.64 -12.67 -18.12
C LEU A 26 19.33 -11.19 -17.86
N LEU A 27 20.01 -10.25 -18.51
CA LEU A 27 19.68 -8.83 -18.39
C LEU A 27 18.46 -8.45 -19.24
N ASN A 28 18.26 -9.08 -20.40
CA ASN A 28 17.10 -8.82 -21.28
C ASN A 28 15.84 -9.62 -20.87
N SER A 29 15.97 -10.79 -20.26
CA SER A 29 14.82 -11.61 -19.82
C SER A 29 14.17 -11.09 -18.53
N TYR A 30 14.78 -10.12 -17.87
CA TYR A 30 14.24 -9.44 -16.70
C TYR A 30 13.92 -7.99 -17.04
N ASN A 31 13.07 -7.77 -18.05
CA ASN A 31 12.09 -6.69 -17.97
C ASN A 31 11.18 -6.98 -16.78
N THR A 32 11.71 -6.76 -15.59
CA THR A 32 10.95 -6.77 -14.35
C THR A 32 9.96 -5.63 -14.49
N PHE A 33 8.72 -5.98 -14.83
CA PHE A 33 7.61 -5.04 -14.76
C PHE A 33 7.55 -4.55 -13.32
N ALA A 34 8.13 -3.39 -13.07
CA ALA A 34 8.00 -2.70 -11.80
C ALA A 34 6.50 -2.53 -11.55
N SER A 35 6.06 -2.94 -10.37
CA SER A 35 4.65 -2.90 -9.99
C SER A 35 4.09 -1.49 -10.20
N LYS A 36 3.21 -1.31 -11.19
CA LYS A 36 2.57 -0.04 -11.51
C LYS A 36 1.15 -0.07 -10.95
N ILE A 37 0.78 0.96 -10.20
CA ILE A 37 -0.63 1.19 -9.83
C ILE A 37 -1.29 1.74 -11.08
N ASP A 38 -2.31 1.04 -11.57
CA ASP A 38 -3.14 1.52 -12.66
C ASP A 38 -4.42 2.14 -12.09
N ALA A 39 -4.36 3.44 -11.83
CA ALA A 39 -5.45 4.15 -11.20
C ALA A 39 -6.68 4.17 -12.12
N ARG A 40 -7.84 3.80 -11.59
CA ARG A 40 -9.09 3.86 -12.35
C ARG A 40 -9.53 5.30 -12.60
N LEU A 41 -10.23 5.46 -13.71
CA LEU A 41 -10.89 6.68 -14.12
C LEU A 41 -12.13 6.95 -13.26
N TRP A 42 -12.54 8.22 -13.15
CA TRP A 42 -13.77 8.58 -12.45
C TRP A 42 -15.01 7.97 -13.09
N GLU A 43 -15.01 7.76 -14.40
CA GLU A 43 -16.07 7.04 -15.12
C GLU A 43 -16.21 5.61 -14.60
N GLN A 44 -15.10 4.89 -14.46
CA GLN A 44 -15.10 3.53 -13.91
C GLN A 44 -15.65 3.53 -12.48
N HIS A 45 -15.13 4.43 -11.64
CA HIS A 45 -15.60 4.55 -10.26
C HIS A 45 -17.08 4.93 -10.17
N THR A 46 -17.54 5.83 -11.02
CA THR A 46 -18.92 6.32 -11.03
C THR A 46 -19.89 5.18 -11.28
N LEU A 47 -19.60 4.36 -12.28
CA LEU A 47 -20.46 3.26 -12.67
C LEU A 47 -20.40 2.09 -11.67
N GLN A 48 -19.22 1.79 -11.10
CA GLN A 48 -19.01 0.60 -10.27
C GLN A 48 -19.22 0.79 -8.76
N SER A 49 -19.09 2.02 -8.25
CA SER A 49 -19.17 2.26 -6.80
C SER A 49 -20.59 2.07 -6.25
N ASP A 50 -20.67 1.66 -4.99
CA ASP A 50 -21.93 1.55 -4.23
C ASP A 50 -22.34 2.89 -3.63
N LEU A 51 -21.38 3.80 -3.42
CA LEU A 51 -21.56 5.12 -2.85
C LEU A 51 -20.68 6.13 -3.58
N ILE A 52 -21.26 7.28 -3.92
CA ILE A 52 -20.52 8.50 -4.27
C ILE A 52 -21.07 9.61 -3.40
N ALA A 53 -20.22 10.24 -2.61
CA ALA A 53 -20.66 11.24 -1.64
C ALA A 53 -19.58 12.28 -1.36
N VAL A 54 -20.05 13.47 -0.96
CA VAL A 54 -19.24 14.43 -0.22
C VAL A 54 -19.34 14.08 1.26
N ILE A 55 -18.19 13.93 1.91
CA ILE A 55 -18.07 13.50 3.30
C ILE A 55 -17.14 14.42 4.08
N GLU A 56 -17.33 14.51 5.39
CA GLU A 56 -16.49 15.27 6.31
C GLU A 56 -15.97 14.35 7.42
N CYS A 57 -14.66 14.37 7.67
CA CYS A 57 -14.06 13.51 8.68
C CYS A 57 -14.52 13.92 10.09
N THR A 58 -15.14 12.99 10.81
CA THR A 58 -15.56 13.18 12.21
C THR A 58 -14.62 12.50 13.21
N LEU A 59 -13.97 11.41 12.78
CA LEU A 59 -13.02 10.66 13.59
C LEU A 59 -11.80 10.29 12.73
N ALA A 60 -10.69 10.99 12.96
CA ALA A 60 -9.47 10.82 12.20
C ALA A 60 -8.91 9.40 12.36
N GLY A 61 -8.38 8.87 11.27
CA GLY A 61 -8.02 7.46 11.17
C GLY A 61 -6.88 7.20 10.20
N GLY A 62 -6.41 5.96 10.25
CA GLY A 62 -5.30 5.49 9.43
C GLY A 62 -5.73 4.53 8.34
N SER A 63 -6.06 3.31 8.76
CA SER A 63 -6.64 2.29 7.90
C SER A 63 -8.16 2.39 7.80
N VAL A 64 -8.82 2.89 8.85
CA VAL A 64 -10.25 3.18 8.88
C VAL A 64 -10.44 4.55 9.52
N THR A 65 -11.33 5.35 8.92
CA THR A 65 -11.70 6.70 9.35
C THR A 65 -13.23 6.79 9.39
N GLU A 66 -13.78 7.53 10.35
CA GLU A 66 -15.22 7.81 10.40
C GLU A 66 -15.52 9.17 9.79
N PHE A 67 -16.59 9.22 9.00
CA PHE A 67 -17.01 10.40 8.28
C PHE A 67 -18.49 10.63 8.47
N LYS A 68 -18.89 11.90 8.52
CA LYS A 68 -20.25 12.34 8.32
C LYS A 68 -20.52 12.49 6.83
N ILE A 69 -21.65 11.97 6.36
CA ILE A 69 -22.11 12.23 4.99
C ILE A 69 -22.68 13.65 4.93
N ILE A 70 -22.15 14.47 4.01
CA ILE A 70 -22.62 15.83 3.76
C ILE A 70 -23.60 15.86 2.59
N ASN A 71 -23.30 15.14 1.51
CA ASN A 71 -24.14 15.07 0.33
C ASN A 71 -23.97 13.73 -0.39
N ILE A 72 -25.07 13.05 -0.70
CA ILE A 72 -25.05 11.79 -1.46
C ILE A 72 -25.32 12.11 -2.93
N ILE A 73 -24.46 11.59 -3.81
CA ILE A 73 -24.57 11.71 -5.27
C ILE A 73 -25.06 10.40 -5.87
N LYS A 74 -24.59 9.27 -5.34
CA LYS A 74 -25.01 7.91 -5.68
C LYS A 74 -25.01 7.06 -4.41
N GLY A 75 -26.00 6.21 -4.21
CA GLY A 75 -26.10 5.31 -3.05
C GLY A 75 -27.46 5.40 -2.37
N ASP A 76 -27.60 4.75 -1.22
CA ASP A 76 -28.85 4.75 -0.45
C ASP A 76 -28.98 6.05 0.36
N GLU A 77 -30.01 6.85 0.06
CA GLU A 77 -30.30 8.12 0.76
C GLU A 77 -30.62 7.92 2.25
N LYS A 78 -30.99 6.70 2.67
CA LYS A 78 -31.30 6.37 4.06
C LYS A 78 -30.07 6.06 4.91
N LEU A 79 -28.85 6.11 4.36
CA LEU A 79 -27.61 5.92 5.12
C LEU A 79 -27.52 6.99 6.23
N HIS A 80 -27.77 6.58 7.47
CA HIS A 80 -27.83 7.51 8.60
C HIS A 80 -26.45 8.07 8.97
N SER A 81 -26.30 9.37 8.78
CA SER A 81 -25.33 10.30 9.40
C SER A 81 -23.83 10.00 9.24
N ASN A 82 -23.32 8.88 9.76
CA ASN A 82 -21.89 8.57 9.78
C ASN A 82 -21.58 7.21 9.14
N ILE A 83 -20.48 7.15 8.41
CA ILE A 83 -19.96 5.93 7.78
C ILE A 83 -18.48 5.77 8.10
N ARG A 84 -18.02 4.53 8.13
CA ARG A 84 -16.62 4.16 8.27
C ARG A 84 -16.06 3.71 6.96
N ILE A 85 -14.94 4.31 6.58
CA ILE A 85 -14.29 4.04 5.31
C ILE A 85 -12.92 3.46 5.56
N LYS A 86 -12.67 2.31 4.94
CA LYS A 86 -11.36 1.67 4.94
C LYS A 86 -10.52 2.20 3.78
N ASN A 87 -9.40 2.82 4.13
CA ASN A 87 -8.38 3.26 3.20
C ASN A 87 -7.48 2.08 2.82
N ASN A 88 -7.17 1.97 1.52
CA ASN A 88 -6.16 1.03 1.07
C ASN A 88 -4.77 1.54 1.44
N VAL A 89 -3.96 0.64 2.02
CA VAL A 89 -2.57 0.91 2.38
C VAL A 89 -1.73 0.85 1.11
N SER A 90 -1.08 1.96 0.75
CA SER A 90 -0.19 1.98 -0.43
C SER A 90 1.17 1.35 -0.09
N TYR A 91 1.46 0.19 -0.67
CA TYR A 91 2.75 -0.50 -0.50
C TYR A 91 3.94 0.28 -1.11
N TRP A 92 3.68 1.08 -2.14
CA TRP A 92 4.68 1.78 -2.97
C TRP A 92 4.93 3.23 -2.58
N GLY A 93 4.11 3.78 -1.69
CA GLY A 93 4.17 5.19 -1.36
C GLY A 93 3.74 5.46 0.07
N ARG A 94 2.83 6.42 0.21
CA ARG A 94 2.27 6.84 1.50
C ARG A 94 1.39 5.71 2.08
N GLN A 95 1.99 4.78 2.83
CA GLN A 95 1.29 3.65 3.46
C GLN A 95 0.15 4.09 4.38
N PHE A 96 0.32 5.22 5.06
CA PHE A 96 -0.68 5.80 5.93
C PHE A 96 -1.06 7.18 5.36
N ASN A 97 -2.19 7.31 4.65
CA ASN A 97 -2.70 8.63 4.23
C ASN A 97 -3.72 9.07 5.28
N PRO A 98 -3.33 9.86 6.30
CA PRO A 98 -4.24 10.23 7.36
C PRO A 98 -5.30 11.15 6.79
N THR A 99 -6.51 10.99 7.31
CA THR A 99 -7.56 11.99 7.18
C THR A 99 -7.78 12.59 8.56
N LEU A 100 -7.73 13.92 8.64
CA LEU A 100 -7.85 14.68 9.89
C LEU A 100 -9.29 15.19 10.05
N VAL A 101 -9.72 15.37 11.30
CA VAL A 101 -11.08 15.82 11.61
C VAL A 101 -11.36 17.18 10.96
N GLY A 102 -12.53 17.31 10.33
CA GLY A 102 -12.96 18.50 9.62
C GLY A 102 -12.54 18.55 8.14
N GLU A 103 -11.63 17.68 7.69
CA GLU A 103 -11.30 17.59 6.26
C GLU A 103 -12.48 17.01 5.47
N ARG A 104 -12.75 17.58 4.30
CA ARG A 104 -13.83 17.18 3.40
C ARG A 104 -13.32 16.51 2.14
N PHE A 105 -14.07 15.54 1.64
CA PHE A 105 -13.70 14.74 0.48
C PHE A 105 -14.89 14.43 -0.41
N LEU A 106 -14.67 14.38 -1.72
CA LEU A 106 -15.51 13.64 -2.65
C LEU A 106 -14.92 12.24 -2.80
N ILE A 107 -15.75 11.22 -2.60
CA ILE A 107 -15.30 9.83 -2.58
C ILE A 107 -16.12 8.90 -3.45
N THR A 108 -15.54 7.75 -3.78
CA THR A 108 -16.26 6.56 -4.23
C THR A 108 -16.05 5.41 -3.24
N GLY A 109 -17.14 4.89 -2.70
CA GLY A 109 -17.17 3.82 -1.71
C GLY A 109 -17.67 2.50 -2.31
N PHE A 110 -17.03 1.40 -1.95
CA PHE A 110 -17.39 0.04 -2.36
C PHE A 110 -17.66 -0.82 -1.11
N LYS A 111 -18.82 -1.46 -1.03
CA LYS A 111 -19.17 -2.39 0.07
C LYS A 111 -18.30 -3.64 0.00
N ASN A 112 -18.15 -4.18 -1.21
CA ASN A 112 -17.38 -5.39 -1.48
C ASN A 112 -16.39 -5.16 -2.62
N ASN A 113 -15.21 -5.78 -2.54
CA ASN A 113 -14.24 -5.83 -3.64
C ASN A 113 -13.96 -4.48 -4.30
N ALA A 114 -13.61 -3.45 -3.51
CA ALA A 114 -13.04 -2.24 -4.07
C ALA A 114 -11.94 -2.63 -5.06
N PRO A 115 -11.97 -2.13 -6.30
CA PRO A 115 -11.03 -2.58 -7.29
C PRO A 115 -9.60 -2.23 -6.86
N VAL A 116 -8.74 -3.24 -6.92
CA VAL A 116 -7.31 -3.12 -6.61
C VAL A 116 -6.57 -3.58 -7.86
N ASP A 117 -6.37 -2.68 -8.81
CA ASP A 117 -5.59 -2.97 -10.01
C ASP A 117 -4.09 -2.88 -9.67
N ILE A 118 -3.56 -3.98 -9.12
CA ILE A 118 -2.13 -4.16 -8.81
C ILE A 118 -1.61 -5.33 -9.64
N TYR A 119 -0.61 -5.07 -10.48
CA TYR A 119 -0.06 -6.07 -11.40
C TYR A 119 1.06 -6.95 -10.80
N SER A 120 1.60 -6.63 -9.62
CA SER A 120 2.59 -7.46 -8.91
C SER A 120 2.86 -6.93 -7.48
N MET A 121 3.07 -7.80 -6.49
CA MET A 121 3.41 -7.44 -5.11
C MET A 121 4.78 -8.03 -4.73
N SER A 122 5.84 -7.23 -4.76
CA SER A 122 7.18 -7.65 -4.29
C SER A 122 7.72 -6.82 -3.12
N SER A 123 6.99 -5.82 -2.61
CA SER A 123 7.47 -4.97 -1.51
C SER A 123 6.53 -4.97 -0.31
N GLY A 124 6.80 -5.88 0.62
CA GLY A 124 6.24 -5.86 1.98
C GLY A 124 6.88 -4.73 2.78
N GLY A 125 6.22 -3.58 2.85
CA GLY A 125 6.62 -2.53 3.78
C GLY A 125 6.36 -2.95 5.23
N ALA A 126 7.24 -2.53 6.15
CA ALA A 126 7.33 -3.02 7.52
C ALA A 126 6.13 -2.70 8.46
N VAL A 127 4.94 -2.32 7.98
CA VAL A 127 3.82 -1.92 8.87
C VAL A 127 2.58 -2.82 8.74
N PRO A 128 2.18 -3.52 9.82
CA PRO A 128 1.02 -4.40 9.85
C PRO A 128 -0.34 -3.69 9.92
N LEU A 129 -0.49 -2.53 9.28
CA LEU A 129 -1.78 -1.82 9.21
C LEU A 129 -2.86 -2.70 8.59
N TRP A 130 -2.48 -3.59 7.67
CA TRP A 130 -3.38 -4.55 7.02
C TRP A 130 -3.82 -5.71 7.93
N TRP A 131 -3.15 -5.98 9.05
CA TRP A 131 -3.60 -6.98 10.04
C TRP A 131 -4.74 -6.43 10.92
N ARG A 132 -4.98 -5.12 10.90
CA ARG A 132 -6.09 -4.51 11.65
C ARG A 132 -7.42 -4.83 10.97
N ASN A 133 -8.29 -5.48 11.72
CA ASN A 133 -9.66 -5.78 11.32
C ASN A 133 -10.63 -4.80 11.98
N LEU A 134 -10.50 -3.52 11.66
CA LEU A 134 -11.46 -2.49 12.10
C LEU A 134 -12.70 -2.56 11.20
N ALA A 135 -13.88 -2.47 11.80
CA ALA A 135 -15.16 -2.46 11.08
C ALA A 135 -15.24 -1.23 10.16
N TYR A 136 -15.71 -1.43 8.94
CA TYR A 136 -15.92 -0.41 7.92
C TYR A 136 -17.18 -0.73 7.12
N ASP A 137 -17.82 0.30 6.57
CA ASP A 137 -19.00 0.19 5.72
C ASP A 137 -18.61 0.17 4.24
N TYR A 138 -17.58 0.95 3.91
CA TYR A 138 -17.06 1.08 2.54
C TYR A 138 -15.53 0.97 2.50
N LYS A 139 -15.01 0.55 1.35
CA LYS A 139 -13.60 0.62 0.98
C LYS A 139 -13.43 1.62 -0.16
N ILE A 140 -12.32 2.34 -0.15
CA ILE A 140 -11.87 3.13 -1.30
C ILE A 140 -10.86 2.33 -2.14
N PRO A 141 -10.83 2.51 -3.47
CA PRO A 141 -9.84 1.88 -4.33
C PRO A 141 -8.44 2.45 -4.05
N LEU A 142 -7.40 1.66 -4.35
CA LEU A 142 -6.03 2.10 -4.08
C LEU A 142 -5.65 3.25 -5.03
N GLY A 143 -5.27 4.39 -4.45
CA GLY A 143 -4.71 5.53 -5.20
C GLY A 143 -5.70 6.28 -6.10
N SER A 144 -7.01 6.04 -5.97
CA SER A 144 -8.05 6.63 -6.81
C SER A 144 -9.39 6.73 -6.04
N GLY A 145 -10.41 7.38 -6.63
CA GLY A 145 -11.74 7.47 -6.01
C GLY A 145 -11.83 8.26 -4.69
N PHE A 146 -10.83 9.09 -4.38
CA PHE A 146 -10.76 9.88 -3.15
C PHE A 146 -10.11 11.24 -3.45
N LEU A 147 -10.91 12.30 -3.39
CA LEU A 147 -10.50 13.67 -3.73
C LEU A 147 -10.75 14.61 -2.56
N ALA A 148 -9.70 15.27 -2.07
CA ALA A 148 -9.82 16.28 -1.04
C ALA A 148 -10.53 17.53 -1.59
N ILE A 149 -11.56 17.99 -0.88
CA ILE A 149 -12.23 19.26 -1.15
C ILE A 149 -11.54 20.29 -0.27
N LYS A 150 -10.58 21.01 -0.82
CA LYS A 150 -10.05 22.19 -0.13
C LYS A 150 -11.12 23.28 -0.16
N GLU A 151 -11.52 23.76 1.00
CA GLU A 151 -12.17 25.06 1.11
C GLU A 151 -11.15 26.10 0.61
N TYR A 152 -11.42 26.63 -0.57
CA TYR A 152 -10.43 27.15 -1.48
C TYR A 152 -9.97 28.57 -1.07
N ASN A 153 -8.70 28.71 -0.67
CA ASN A 153 -7.91 29.89 -1.03
C ASN A 153 -7.35 29.64 -2.44
N GLN A 154 -7.66 30.53 -3.37
CA GLN A 154 -7.67 30.35 -4.83
C GLN A 154 -6.35 30.04 -5.57
N GLN A 155 -5.26 29.67 -4.89
CA GLN A 155 -3.94 29.69 -5.52
C GLN A 155 -3.25 28.34 -5.72
N ASN A 156 -3.82 27.23 -5.25
CA ASN A 156 -3.22 25.91 -5.47
C ASN A 156 -4.11 25.06 -6.38
N SER A 157 -3.94 25.24 -7.69
CA SER A 157 -4.44 24.30 -8.69
C SER A 157 -3.85 22.92 -8.40
N TYR A 158 -4.64 22.05 -7.77
CA TYR A 158 -4.31 20.63 -7.78
C TYR A 158 -4.34 20.20 -9.23
N HIS A 159 -3.18 19.85 -9.78
CA HIS A 159 -3.18 18.87 -10.84
C HIS A 159 -3.78 17.62 -10.21
N LEU A 160 -5.06 17.36 -10.49
CA LEU A 160 -5.60 16.03 -10.40
C LEU A 160 -4.54 15.10 -11.00
N PRO A 161 -4.24 13.95 -10.38
CA PRO A 161 -3.23 13.05 -10.92
C PRO A 161 -3.44 12.93 -12.43
N ARG A 162 -2.37 13.05 -13.23
CA ARG A 162 -2.38 13.15 -14.72
C ARG A 162 -3.29 12.14 -15.44
N TRP A 163 -3.82 11.15 -14.75
CA TRP A 163 -4.79 10.15 -15.19
C TRP A 163 -6.24 10.68 -15.31
N GLN A 164 -6.49 11.95 -15.01
CA GLN A 164 -7.80 12.60 -15.14
C GLN A 164 -7.71 13.65 -16.25
N ASP A 165 -7.70 13.21 -17.51
CA ASP A 165 -7.49 14.05 -18.69
C ASP A 165 -8.65 15.01 -19.01
N LYS A 166 -9.79 14.85 -18.34
CA LYS A 166 -10.80 15.92 -18.36
C LYS A 166 -10.33 17.04 -17.45
N PRO A 167 -10.23 18.29 -17.94
CA PRO A 167 -9.92 19.46 -17.12
C PRO A 167 -11.12 19.77 -16.23
N VAL A 168 -11.37 18.90 -15.27
CA VAL A 168 -12.27 19.17 -14.17
C VAL A 168 -11.45 20.01 -13.21
N THR A 169 -11.71 21.31 -13.25
CA THR A 169 -10.93 22.31 -12.51
C THR A 169 -11.41 22.46 -11.07
N SER A 170 -12.60 21.94 -10.76
CA SER A 170 -13.21 22.01 -9.44
C SER A 170 -13.95 20.74 -9.03
N THR A 171 -14.21 20.58 -7.74
CA THR A 171 -15.04 19.47 -7.23
C THR A 171 -16.46 19.56 -7.77
N ASP A 172 -17.02 20.77 -7.92
CA ASP A 172 -18.39 20.94 -8.40
C ASP A 172 -18.56 20.52 -9.86
N GLU A 173 -17.58 20.86 -10.72
CA GLU A 173 -17.53 20.36 -12.09
C GLU A 173 -17.48 18.83 -12.14
N LEU A 174 -16.73 18.20 -11.23
CA LEU A 174 -16.67 16.75 -11.13
C LEU A 174 -18.02 16.16 -10.74
N ILE A 175 -18.71 16.76 -9.77
CA ILE A 175 -20.03 16.31 -9.32
C ILE A 175 -21.05 16.44 -10.46
N ILE A 176 -21.03 17.54 -11.22
CA ILE A 176 -21.87 17.74 -12.40
C ILE A 176 -21.58 16.65 -13.44
N TYR A 177 -20.30 16.38 -13.69
CA TYR A 177 -19.88 15.33 -14.62
C TYR A 177 -20.37 13.94 -14.20
N ILE A 178 -20.20 13.58 -12.92
CA ILE A 178 -20.66 12.32 -12.36
C ILE A 178 -22.18 12.17 -12.53
N LYS A 179 -22.95 13.20 -12.16
CA LYS A 179 -24.41 13.19 -12.31
C LYS A 179 -24.83 13.06 -13.78
N SER A 180 -24.16 13.77 -14.68
CA SER A 180 -24.38 13.67 -16.13
C SER A 180 -24.15 12.24 -16.63
N LEU A 181 -23.05 11.60 -16.22
CA LEU A 181 -22.76 10.22 -16.60
C LEU A 181 -23.78 9.22 -16.05
N LEU A 182 -24.22 9.38 -14.80
CA LEU A 182 -25.23 8.50 -14.19
C LEU A 182 -26.60 8.61 -14.88
N ASN A 183 -26.92 9.76 -15.48
CA ASN A 183 -28.18 9.99 -16.18
C ASN A 183 -28.18 9.52 -17.65
N LYS A 184 -27.01 9.16 -18.21
CA LYS A 184 -26.89 8.61 -19.57
C LYS A 184 -27.49 7.21 -19.66
N SER A 185 -27.95 6.83 -20.86
CA SER A 185 -28.33 5.44 -21.16
C SER A 185 -27.12 4.50 -21.08
N ALA A 186 -27.36 3.20 -20.93
CA ALA A 186 -26.29 2.21 -20.85
C ALA A 186 -25.33 2.25 -22.07
N GLN A 187 -25.87 2.47 -23.28
CA GLN A 187 -25.05 2.58 -24.49
C GLN A 187 -24.19 3.84 -24.50
N GLU A 188 -24.71 4.97 -24.02
CA GLU A 188 -23.96 6.22 -23.91
C GLU A 188 -22.91 6.16 -22.78
N GLN A 189 -23.20 5.45 -21.69
CA GLN A 189 -22.23 5.14 -20.63
C GLN A 189 -21.09 4.28 -21.19
N ASP A 190 -21.43 3.19 -21.90
CA ASP A 190 -20.48 2.30 -22.59
C ASP A 190 -19.58 3.06 -23.57
N LEU A 191 -20.16 3.94 -24.39
CA LEU A 191 -19.40 4.78 -25.31
C LEU A 191 -18.44 5.69 -24.56
N GLN A 192 -18.93 6.37 -23.51
CA GLN A 192 -18.11 7.29 -22.72
C GLN A 192 -16.94 6.58 -22.06
N ILE A 193 -17.16 5.40 -21.47
CA ILE A 193 -16.10 4.66 -20.80
C ILE A 193 -15.09 4.12 -21.82
N LEU A 194 -15.52 3.63 -22.98
CA LEU A 194 -14.62 3.20 -24.05
C LEU A 194 -13.72 4.34 -24.51
N HIS A 195 -14.30 5.51 -24.79
CA HIS A 195 -13.51 6.68 -25.20
C HIS A 195 -12.47 7.07 -24.15
N SER A 196 -12.86 7.14 -22.86
CA SER A 196 -11.91 7.49 -21.80
C SER A 196 -10.81 6.43 -21.61
N LEU A 197 -11.13 5.13 -21.76
CA LEU A 197 -10.13 4.05 -21.69
C LEU A 197 -9.20 4.03 -22.91
N ILE A 198 -9.72 4.29 -24.12
CA ILE A 198 -8.92 4.43 -25.35
C ILE A 198 -7.95 5.60 -25.21
N GLN A 199 -8.41 6.74 -24.70
CA GLN A 199 -7.53 7.87 -24.41
C GLN A 199 -6.41 7.44 -23.46
N LYS A 200 -6.77 6.88 -22.31
CA LYS A 200 -5.83 6.46 -21.27
C LYS A 200 -4.77 5.46 -21.75
N TYR A 201 -5.17 4.42 -22.49
CA TYR A 201 -4.28 3.29 -22.81
C TYR A 201 -3.68 3.32 -24.21
N MET A 202 -4.26 4.07 -25.16
CA MET A 202 -3.80 4.05 -26.55
C MET A 202 -3.41 5.44 -27.08
N ALA A 203 -4.08 6.51 -26.65
CA ALA A 203 -3.79 7.86 -27.16
C ALA A 203 -2.60 8.53 -26.46
N TYR A 204 -2.36 8.19 -25.19
CA TYR A 204 -1.23 8.72 -24.41
C TYR A 204 -0.07 7.74 -24.37
N ASP A 205 1.14 8.27 -24.53
CA ASP A 205 2.43 7.55 -24.55
C ASP A 205 2.86 7.00 -23.17
N TRP A 206 1.90 6.53 -22.38
CA TRP A 206 2.13 6.16 -20.99
C TRP A 206 2.58 4.70 -20.81
N HIS A 207 2.48 3.91 -21.88
CA HIS A 207 2.64 2.45 -21.87
C HIS A 207 3.21 1.88 -23.18
N HIS A 208 4.23 2.51 -23.77
CA HIS A 208 4.85 2.01 -25.01
C HIS A 208 3.83 1.86 -26.16
N THR A 209 2.91 2.80 -26.29
CA THR A 209 1.90 2.78 -27.37
C THR A 209 2.59 2.92 -28.71
N THR A 210 2.29 2.05 -29.67
CA THR A 210 2.83 2.18 -31.03
C THR A 210 2.14 3.32 -31.78
N LYS A 211 2.78 3.80 -32.84
CA LYS A 211 2.20 4.84 -33.70
C LYS A 211 0.85 4.40 -34.29
N GLU A 212 0.74 3.13 -34.65
CA GLU A 212 -0.50 2.54 -35.18
C GLU A 212 -1.61 2.47 -34.13
N GLU A 213 -1.28 2.16 -32.87
CA GLU A 213 -2.26 2.22 -31.77
C GLU A 213 -2.78 3.65 -31.55
N GLN A 214 -1.89 4.64 -31.62
CA GLN A 214 -2.28 6.05 -31.49
C GLN A 214 -3.17 6.52 -32.65
N ASP A 215 -2.88 6.07 -33.88
CA ASP A 215 -3.67 6.43 -35.05
C ASP A 215 -5.03 5.71 -35.04
N LEU A 216 -5.08 4.44 -34.61
CA LEU A 216 -6.33 3.75 -34.34
C LEU A 216 -7.14 4.45 -33.23
N ALA A 217 -6.49 4.89 -32.14
CA ALA A 217 -7.17 5.60 -31.06
C ALA A 217 -7.90 6.86 -31.57
N LYS A 218 -7.26 7.65 -32.44
CA LYS A 218 -7.90 8.83 -33.06
C LYS A 218 -9.13 8.46 -33.86
N GLU A 219 -9.08 7.35 -34.61
CA GLU A 219 -10.23 6.86 -35.37
C GLU A 219 -11.36 6.41 -34.44
N LEU A 220 -11.05 5.59 -33.42
CA LEU A 220 -12.05 5.06 -32.49
C LEU A 220 -12.75 6.15 -31.67
N LEU A 221 -12.05 7.24 -31.35
CA LEU A 221 -12.63 8.38 -30.63
C LEU A 221 -13.66 9.18 -31.44
N LEU A 222 -13.73 8.96 -32.76
CA LEU A 222 -14.77 9.55 -33.62
C LEU A 222 -15.99 8.63 -33.79
N VAL A 223 -15.89 7.36 -33.38
CA VAL A 223 -16.98 6.39 -33.48
C VAL A 223 -17.97 6.61 -32.35
N THR A 224 -19.26 6.64 -32.69
CA THR A 224 -20.38 6.88 -31.74
C THR A 224 -21.10 5.60 -31.31
N ASP A 225 -20.83 4.47 -31.95
CA ASP A 225 -21.40 3.16 -31.59
C ASP A 225 -20.35 2.30 -30.85
N PRO A 226 -20.59 1.95 -29.58
CA PRO A 226 -19.63 1.15 -28.80
C PRO A 226 -19.35 -0.22 -29.42
N LEU A 227 -20.33 -0.86 -30.10
CA LEU A 227 -20.10 -2.16 -30.74
C LEU A 227 -19.14 -2.05 -31.93
N GLN A 228 -19.22 -0.96 -32.69
CA GLN A 228 -18.28 -0.69 -33.78
C GLN A 228 -16.86 -0.46 -33.24
N ILE A 229 -16.72 0.19 -32.09
CA ILE A 229 -15.42 0.36 -31.42
C ILE A 229 -14.82 -1.01 -31.08
N ILE A 230 -15.56 -1.87 -30.37
CA ILE A 230 -15.07 -3.20 -29.99
C ILE A 230 -14.70 -4.01 -31.23
N ARG A 231 -15.55 -4.00 -32.27
CA ARG A 231 -15.29 -4.73 -33.53
C ARG A 231 -14.01 -4.24 -34.22
N LYS A 232 -13.75 -2.93 -34.26
CA LYS A 232 -12.52 -2.38 -34.86
C LYS A 232 -11.28 -2.74 -34.04
N MET A 233 -11.36 -2.63 -32.72
CA MET A 233 -10.29 -3.05 -31.82
C MET A 233 -9.96 -4.54 -31.97
N TRP A 234 -10.99 -5.38 -32.07
CA TRP A 234 -10.87 -6.81 -32.34
C TRP A 234 -10.15 -7.10 -33.66
N LEU A 235 -10.59 -6.47 -34.76
CA LEU A 235 -9.96 -6.64 -36.07
C LEU A 235 -8.49 -6.22 -36.05
N PHE A 236 -8.15 -5.15 -35.34
CA PHE A 236 -6.77 -4.69 -35.19
C PHE A 236 -5.92 -5.69 -34.38
N MET A 237 -6.45 -6.26 -33.30
CA MET A 237 -5.74 -7.29 -32.52
C MET A 237 -5.36 -8.53 -33.34
N ASN A 238 -6.19 -8.87 -34.34
CA ASN A 238 -6.00 -10.04 -35.20
C ASN A 238 -4.98 -9.82 -36.33
N GLN A 239 -4.44 -8.61 -36.51
CA GLN A 239 -3.43 -8.29 -37.54
C GLN A 239 -1.97 -8.58 -37.10
N ASP A 240 -1.79 -9.54 -36.20
CA ASP A 240 -0.56 -10.28 -35.87
C ASP A 240 0.69 -9.49 -35.43
N ILE A 241 0.56 -8.68 -34.37
CA ILE A 241 1.72 -8.22 -33.59
C ILE A 241 1.39 -8.37 -32.09
N GLU A 242 2.15 -9.21 -31.37
CA GLU A 242 1.95 -9.49 -29.94
C GLU A 242 1.89 -8.21 -29.06
N SER A 243 2.71 -7.21 -29.36
CA SER A 243 2.74 -5.96 -28.58
C SER A 243 1.47 -5.12 -28.70
N ARG A 244 0.74 -5.20 -29.83
CA ARG A 244 -0.48 -4.41 -30.10
C ARG A 244 -1.71 -4.87 -29.32
N ARG A 245 -1.65 -6.06 -28.70
CA ARG A 245 -2.80 -6.69 -28.03
C ARG A 245 -2.96 -6.19 -26.60
N TYR A 246 -1.88 -5.78 -25.95
CA TYR A 246 -1.87 -5.49 -24.51
C TYR A 246 -2.79 -4.35 -24.10
N ASN A 247 -2.75 -3.21 -24.81
CA ASN A 247 -3.56 -2.03 -24.46
C ASN A 247 -5.05 -2.26 -24.72
N ILE A 248 -5.39 -2.97 -25.80
CA ILE A 248 -6.78 -3.30 -26.13
C ILE A 248 -7.37 -4.27 -25.11
N LEU A 249 -6.63 -5.31 -24.72
CA LEU A 249 -7.05 -6.24 -23.67
C LEU A 249 -7.31 -5.49 -22.35
N ARG A 250 -6.42 -4.57 -21.97
CA ARG A 250 -6.63 -3.72 -20.79
C ARG A 250 -7.92 -2.92 -20.88
N ILE A 251 -8.23 -2.33 -22.04
CA ILE A 251 -9.49 -1.61 -22.24
C ILE A 251 -10.69 -2.53 -22.01
N PHE A 252 -10.65 -3.75 -22.57
CA PHE A 252 -11.73 -4.74 -22.41
C PHE A 252 -11.87 -5.26 -20.97
N GLU A 253 -10.77 -5.38 -20.23
CA GLU A 253 -10.77 -5.85 -18.83
C GLU A 253 -11.21 -4.77 -17.83
N GLN A 254 -10.96 -3.49 -18.16
CA GLN A 254 -11.10 -2.39 -17.21
C GLN A 254 -12.49 -1.74 -17.24
N GLY A 255 -13.25 -1.86 -18.32
CA GLY A 255 -14.57 -1.23 -18.43
C GLY A 255 -15.63 -1.89 -17.55
N PRO A 256 -16.35 -1.14 -16.70
CA PRO A 256 -17.72 -1.52 -16.36
C PRO A 256 -18.62 -1.33 -17.57
N PHE A 257 -18.69 -2.37 -18.40
CA PHE A 257 -19.57 -2.37 -19.56
C PHE A 257 -20.98 -2.85 -19.18
N SER A 258 -21.97 -2.40 -19.94
CA SER A 258 -23.31 -2.97 -19.88
C SER A 258 -23.25 -4.47 -20.20
N GLN A 259 -24.23 -5.24 -19.70
CA GLN A 259 -24.31 -6.68 -19.98
C GLN A 259 -24.29 -7.00 -21.47
N HIS A 260 -24.89 -6.12 -22.29
CA HIS A 260 -24.92 -6.28 -23.74
C HIS A 260 -23.52 -6.15 -24.35
N LEU A 261 -22.78 -5.10 -24.02
CA LEU A 261 -21.44 -4.89 -24.54
C LEU A 261 -20.46 -5.93 -23.99
N GLN A 262 -20.54 -6.24 -22.69
CA GLN A 262 -19.72 -7.28 -22.05
C GLN A 262 -19.89 -8.64 -22.74
N LYS A 263 -21.13 -9.04 -23.06
CA LYS A 263 -21.39 -10.30 -23.79
C LYS A 263 -20.68 -10.33 -25.15
N ASN A 264 -20.63 -9.21 -25.87
CA ASN A 264 -19.93 -9.14 -27.15
C ASN A 264 -18.41 -9.25 -26.95
N ILE A 265 -17.86 -8.56 -25.95
CA ILE A 265 -16.44 -8.69 -25.56
C ILE A 265 -16.10 -10.14 -25.20
N ASP A 266 -16.95 -10.79 -24.39
CA ASP A 266 -16.76 -12.18 -23.99
C ASP A 266 -16.79 -13.14 -25.19
N ASN A 267 -17.69 -12.92 -26.17
CA ASN A 267 -17.73 -13.70 -27.40
C ASN A 267 -16.40 -13.59 -28.18
N TYR A 268 -15.85 -12.38 -28.31
CA TYR A 268 -14.53 -12.18 -28.93
C TYR A 268 -13.42 -12.87 -28.14
N PHE A 269 -13.46 -12.84 -26.81
CA PHE A 269 -12.50 -13.59 -25.99
C PHE A 269 -12.60 -15.11 -26.19
N GLN A 270 -13.81 -15.65 -26.34
CA GLN A 270 -13.98 -17.07 -26.65
C GLN A 270 -13.43 -17.42 -28.03
N GLU A 271 -13.60 -16.54 -29.02
CA GLU A 271 -12.96 -16.67 -30.33
C GLU A 271 -11.43 -16.67 -30.23
N LEU A 272 -10.80 -15.88 -29.34
CA LEU A 272 -9.33 -15.97 -29.16
C LEU A 272 -8.89 -17.33 -28.59
N LYS A 273 -9.65 -17.86 -27.62
CA LYS A 273 -9.29 -19.12 -26.95
C LYS A 273 -9.26 -20.30 -27.93
N THR A 274 -10.17 -20.33 -28.91
CA THR A 274 -10.20 -21.41 -29.91
C THR A 274 -9.01 -21.38 -30.88
N HIS A 275 -8.32 -20.25 -31.00
CA HIS A 275 -7.14 -20.09 -31.85
C HIS A 275 -5.81 -20.43 -31.14
N ASN A 276 -5.88 -21.00 -29.93
CA ASN A 276 -4.75 -21.58 -29.20
C ASN A 276 -3.55 -20.63 -29.00
N TYR A 277 -3.84 -19.38 -28.64
CA TYR A 277 -2.81 -18.41 -28.32
C TYR A 277 -2.18 -18.67 -26.95
N ASP A 278 -0.98 -19.26 -26.93
CA ASP A 278 -0.21 -19.56 -25.70
C ASP A 278 -0.03 -18.34 -24.77
N TRP A 279 0.01 -17.11 -25.32
CA TRP A 279 0.16 -15.88 -24.52
C TRP A 279 -1.04 -15.57 -23.62
N LEU A 280 -2.26 -16.07 -23.94
CA LEU A 280 -3.42 -15.91 -23.06
C LEU A 280 -3.23 -16.61 -21.70
N GLN A 281 -2.37 -17.64 -21.64
CA GLN A 281 -2.04 -18.30 -20.37
C GLN A 281 -1.26 -17.37 -19.44
N TYR A 282 -0.47 -16.43 -19.95
CA TYR A 282 0.28 -15.47 -19.13
C TYR A 282 -0.60 -14.32 -18.60
N HIS A 283 -1.68 -13.98 -19.31
CA HIS A 283 -2.69 -13.03 -18.83
C HIS A 283 -3.80 -13.67 -17.99
N SER A 284 -3.75 -14.99 -17.80
CA SER A 284 -4.74 -15.75 -17.02
C SER A 284 -4.76 -15.49 -15.52
N PHE A 285 -3.90 -14.61 -14.99
CA PHE A 285 -4.00 -14.11 -13.61
C PHE A 285 -5.37 -13.50 -13.26
N TYR A 286 -6.18 -13.12 -14.27
CA TYR A 286 -7.48 -12.46 -14.08
C TYR A 286 -8.71 -13.29 -14.53
N PHE A 287 -8.53 -14.45 -15.17
CA PHE A 287 -9.66 -15.36 -15.38
C PHE A 287 -9.93 -16.09 -14.06
N LYS A 288 -11.05 -15.75 -13.41
CA LYS A 288 -11.50 -16.22 -12.08
C LYS A 288 -11.51 -17.75 -11.85
N ASP A 289 -11.25 -18.56 -12.88
CA ASP A 289 -11.25 -20.03 -12.85
C ASP A 289 -9.87 -20.65 -13.08
N ALA A 290 -8.79 -19.87 -13.00
CA ALA A 290 -7.49 -20.47 -12.74
C ALA A 290 -7.55 -21.08 -11.34
N GLN A 291 -8.02 -22.35 -11.26
CA GLN A 291 -7.71 -23.24 -10.16
C GLN A 291 -6.30 -22.91 -9.76
N GLU A 292 -6.10 -22.54 -8.49
CA GLU A 292 -4.79 -22.30 -7.93
C GLU A 292 -3.90 -23.41 -8.46
N VAL A 293 -3.05 -23.10 -9.43
CA VAL A 293 -1.88 -23.90 -9.70
C VAL A 293 -1.01 -23.58 -8.50
N THR A 294 -1.38 -24.16 -7.36
CA THR A 294 -0.44 -24.55 -6.34
C THR A 294 0.52 -25.45 -7.11
N THR A 295 1.54 -24.82 -7.70
CA THR A 295 2.82 -25.49 -7.82
C THR A 295 3.06 -26.03 -6.43
N GLN A 296 2.84 -27.33 -6.26
CA GLN A 296 3.33 -28.09 -5.14
C GLN A 296 4.86 -27.99 -5.22
N HIS A 297 5.42 -26.83 -4.90
CA HIS A 297 6.63 -26.83 -4.10
C HIS A 297 6.20 -27.56 -2.86
N SER A 298 6.59 -28.84 -2.78
CA SER A 298 6.38 -29.71 -1.64
C SER A 298 6.47 -28.84 -0.40
N ALA A 299 5.31 -28.57 0.20
CA ALA A 299 5.27 -27.85 1.45
C ALA A 299 6.22 -28.62 2.34
N ILE A 300 7.23 -27.92 2.88
CA ILE A 300 8.14 -28.48 3.88
C ILE A 300 7.24 -28.77 5.10
N SER A 301 6.59 -29.92 5.05
CA SER A 301 5.49 -30.34 5.91
C SER A 301 6.02 -31.21 7.05
N ASN A 302 7.26 -31.67 6.94
CA ASN A 302 7.99 -32.39 7.96
C ASN A 302 9.36 -31.71 8.17
N ILE A 303 9.38 -30.61 8.92
CA ILE A 303 10.61 -30.11 9.52
C ILE A 303 10.91 -31.01 10.72
N ASP A 304 11.79 -31.99 10.55
CA ASP A 304 12.30 -32.78 11.67
C ASP A 304 13.31 -31.99 12.52
N LYS A 305 13.75 -32.56 13.64
CA LYS A 305 14.73 -31.94 14.54
C LYS A 305 16.10 -31.69 13.88
N GLU A 306 16.48 -32.44 12.84
CA GLU A 306 17.71 -32.21 12.07
C GLU A 306 17.57 -31.02 11.13
N GLN A 307 16.40 -30.81 10.52
CA GLN A 307 16.10 -29.63 9.71
C GLN A 307 16.04 -28.35 10.54
N ILE A 308 15.65 -28.42 11.82
CA ILE A 308 15.81 -27.30 12.77
C ILE A 308 17.29 -26.96 12.96
N GLN A 309 18.19 -27.94 13.04
CA GLN A 309 19.64 -27.70 13.14
C GLN A 309 20.24 -27.13 11.84
N TYR A 310 19.79 -27.59 10.67
CA TYR A 310 20.14 -26.98 9.39
C TYR A 310 19.56 -25.56 9.24
N PHE A 311 18.34 -25.31 9.73
CA PHE A 311 17.75 -23.98 9.75
C PHE A 311 18.42 -23.05 10.77
N GLN A 312 18.89 -23.56 11.90
CA GLN A 312 19.77 -22.86 12.83
C GLN A 312 21.06 -22.41 12.13
N LYS A 313 21.64 -23.30 11.31
CA LYS A 313 22.76 -22.95 10.43
C LYS A 313 22.38 -21.84 9.44
N TYR A 314 21.19 -21.85 8.84
CA TYR A 314 20.72 -20.79 7.92
C TYR A 314 20.36 -19.45 8.60
N LEU A 315 19.74 -19.47 9.78
CA LEU A 315 19.47 -18.28 10.60
C LEU A 315 20.76 -17.61 11.06
N ASN A 316 21.82 -18.40 11.30
CA ASN A 316 23.15 -17.92 11.64
C ASN A 316 23.94 -17.46 10.40
N LEU A 317 23.82 -18.14 9.25
CA LEU A 317 24.46 -17.75 7.97
C LEU A 317 23.94 -16.42 7.41
N TYR A 318 22.69 -16.03 7.73
CA TYR A 318 22.15 -14.73 7.31
C TYR A 318 22.78 -13.53 8.05
N SER A 319 23.58 -13.79 9.10
CA SER A 319 24.40 -12.75 9.75
C SER A 319 25.64 -12.35 8.93
N GLU A 320 25.96 -13.10 7.87
CA GLU A 320 27.14 -12.88 7.03
C GLU A 320 26.72 -12.41 5.62
N ASN A 321 26.44 -11.11 5.46
CA ASN A 321 26.53 -10.27 4.24
C ASN A 321 26.08 -10.77 2.84
N ASP A 322 25.45 -11.92 2.68
CA ASP A 322 25.27 -12.53 1.36
C ASP A 322 23.90 -12.18 0.72
N LYS A 323 23.93 -11.35 -0.33
CA LYS A 323 22.76 -10.76 -1.03
C LYS A 323 22.02 -11.71 -1.97
N ASN A 324 22.16 -13.02 -1.79
CA ASN A 324 21.52 -14.01 -2.64
C ASN A 324 20.01 -14.07 -2.36
N TYR A 325 19.18 -13.62 -3.32
CA TYR A 325 17.71 -13.56 -3.23
C TYR A 325 17.07 -14.87 -2.70
N GLY A 326 17.60 -16.03 -3.11
CA GLY A 326 17.13 -17.34 -2.63
C GLY A 326 17.35 -17.57 -1.12
N LYS A 327 18.42 -17.03 -0.52
CA LYS A 327 18.64 -17.12 0.93
C LYS A 327 17.61 -16.27 1.68
N GLN A 328 17.26 -15.10 1.15
CA GLN A 328 16.27 -14.20 1.79
C GLN A 328 14.92 -14.88 1.88
N GLU A 329 14.45 -15.44 0.76
CA GLU A 329 13.17 -16.13 0.70
C GLU A 329 13.12 -17.32 1.67
N LEU A 330 14.19 -18.12 1.73
CA LEU A 330 14.30 -19.23 2.67
C LEU A 330 14.23 -18.76 4.13
N TRP A 331 14.89 -17.64 4.47
CA TRP A 331 14.80 -17.05 5.80
C TRP A 331 13.35 -16.66 6.15
N TYR A 332 12.63 -15.99 5.24
CA TYR A 332 11.23 -15.58 5.47
C TYR A 332 10.28 -16.78 5.59
N LYS A 333 10.51 -17.85 4.81
CA LYS A 333 9.77 -19.12 4.94
C LYS A 333 10.03 -19.75 6.32
N ALA A 334 11.29 -19.79 6.76
CA ALA A 334 11.66 -20.25 8.11
C ALA A 334 10.93 -19.44 9.18
N PHE A 335 11.11 -18.12 9.13
CA PHE A 335 10.55 -17.21 10.11
C PHE A 335 9.04 -17.41 10.21
N THR A 336 8.37 -17.53 9.06
CA THR A 336 6.93 -17.81 8.97
C THR A 336 6.54 -19.12 9.64
N HIS A 337 7.30 -20.19 9.43
CA HIS A 337 7.07 -21.49 10.05
C HIS A 337 7.29 -21.45 11.57
N PHE A 338 8.48 -21.01 12.02
CA PHE A 338 8.85 -20.98 13.44
C PHE A 338 7.95 -20.05 14.25
N ARG A 339 7.51 -18.93 13.68
CA ARG A 339 6.51 -18.05 14.27
C ARG A 339 5.24 -18.79 14.70
N LYS A 340 4.81 -19.76 13.91
CA LYS A 340 3.57 -20.52 14.12
C LYS A 340 3.77 -21.69 15.07
N HIS A 341 4.89 -22.38 14.96
CA HIS A 341 5.11 -23.67 15.62
C HIS A 341 6.06 -23.59 16.84
N GLU A 342 7.03 -22.68 16.83
CA GLU A 342 8.12 -22.59 17.81
C GLU A 342 8.39 -21.13 18.24
N PRO A 343 7.37 -20.40 18.73
CA PRO A 343 7.49 -18.96 18.98
C PRO A 343 8.48 -18.60 20.11
N ILE A 344 8.66 -19.50 21.09
CA ILE A 344 9.63 -19.30 22.17
C ILE A 344 11.06 -19.32 21.62
N TYR A 345 11.38 -20.28 20.76
CA TYR A 345 12.68 -20.37 20.11
C TYR A 345 12.96 -19.10 19.29
N LEU A 346 11.98 -18.67 18.49
CA LEU A 346 12.12 -17.46 17.68
C LEU A 346 12.28 -16.20 18.53
N SER A 347 11.65 -16.13 19.70
CA SER A 347 11.85 -15.03 20.64
C SER A 347 13.26 -14.99 21.23
N GLN A 348 13.91 -16.15 21.44
CA GLN A 348 15.30 -16.22 21.87
C GLN A 348 16.24 -15.70 20.77
N TYR A 349 15.99 -16.08 19.52
CA TYR A 349 16.72 -15.55 18.37
C TYR A 349 16.56 -14.02 18.28
N LEU A 350 15.33 -13.51 18.25
CA LEU A 350 15.05 -12.08 18.15
C LEU A 350 15.53 -11.27 19.36
N SER A 351 15.73 -11.88 20.53
CA SER A 351 16.34 -11.19 21.67
C SER A 351 17.82 -10.85 21.46
N LYS A 352 18.50 -11.56 20.56
CA LYS A 352 19.91 -11.35 20.21
C LYS A 352 20.11 -10.76 18.82
N TRP A 353 19.05 -10.70 18.02
CA TRP A 353 19.09 -10.19 16.66
C TRP A 353 19.48 -8.71 16.63
N THR A 354 20.30 -8.35 15.65
CA THR A 354 20.65 -6.97 15.31
C THR A 354 20.53 -6.81 13.80
N PRO A 355 20.13 -5.63 13.29
CA PRO A 355 20.14 -5.36 11.86
C PRO A 355 21.56 -5.55 11.29
N THR A 356 21.66 -6.18 10.13
CA THR A 356 22.92 -6.47 9.45
C THR A 356 23.32 -5.37 8.47
N SER A 357 22.35 -4.57 8.01
CA SER A 357 22.59 -3.41 7.16
C SER A 357 22.42 -2.09 7.93
N PRO A 358 23.25 -1.06 7.66
CA PRO A 358 22.98 0.30 8.10
C PRO A 358 21.71 0.88 7.45
N ASP A 359 21.20 0.26 6.38
CA ASP A 359 19.98 0.65 5.68
C ASP A 359 18.80 0.57 6.63
N TRP A 360 17.97 1.61 6.61
CA TRP A 360 16.86 1.69 7.55
C TRP A 360 15.80 0.61 7.31
N ASN A 361 15.59 0.20 6.06
CA ASN A 361 14.72 -0.92 5.75
C ASN A 361 15.11 -2.17 6.53
N ASP A 362 16.38 -2.35 6.86
CA ASP A 362 16.85 -3.44 7.71
C ASP A 362 16.68 -3.13 9.20
N LYS A 363 16.99 -1.89 9.64
CA LYS A 363 16.79 -1.44 11.04
C LYS A 363 15.34 -1.55 11.51
N ALA A 364 14.37 -1.28 10.64
CA ALA A 364 12.95 -1.36 10.97
C ALA A 364 12.39 -2.80 10.99
N LYS A 365 13.12 -3.81 10.47
CA LYS A 365 12.65 -5.21 10.47
C LYS A 365 12.44 -5.77 11.86
N GLY A 366 13.18 -5.28 12.86
CA GLY A 366 12.96 -5.66 14.27
C GLY A 366 11.51 -5.41 14.71
N TYR A 367 10.91 -4.31 14.27
CA TYR A 367 9.50 -4.01 14.50
C TYR A 367 8.56 -5.01 13.80
N GLU A 368 8.80 -5.28 12.51
CA GLU A 368 7.99 -6.20 11.72
C GLU A 368 8.03 -7.62 12.29
N PHE A 369 9.24 -8.14 12.55
CA PHE A 369 9.48 -9.49 13.05
C PHE A 369 8.87 -9.67 14.44
N ALA A 370 9.12 -8.74 15.36
CA ALA A 370 8.56 -8.82 16.71
C ALA A 370 7.02 -8.74 16.69
N SER A 371 6.45 -7.79 15.92
CA SER A 371 5.00 -7.64 15.81
C SER A 371 4.35 -8.90 15.23
N SER A 372 4.95 -9.42 14.16
CA SER A 372 4.53 -10.66 13.50
C SER A 372 4.56 -11.86 14.45
N LEU A 373 5.64 -12.05 15.19
CA LEU A 373 5.78 -13.15 16.14
C LEU A 373 4.74 -13.06 17.27
N ILE A 374 4.62 -11.90 17.92
CA ILE A 374 3.71 -11.71 19.05
C ILE A 374 2.25 -11.85 18.59
N PHE A 375 1.88 -11.25 17.45
CA PHE A 375 0.53 -11.32 16.91
C PHE A 375 0.10 -12.76 16.58
N ASN A 376 0.97 -13.53 15.93
CA ASN A 376 0.66 -14.91 15.50
C ASN A 376 0.76 -15.96 16.62
N THR A 377 1.34 -15.62 17.77
CA THR A 377 1.37 -16.52 18.92
C THR A 377 -0.03 -16.61 19.54
N LYS A 378 -0.75 -17.73 19.39
CA LYS A 378 -2.15 -17.84 19.84
C LYS A 378 -2.30 -18.04 21.34
N ASP A 379 -1.47 -18.91 21.93
CA ASP A 379 -1.52 -19.20 23.36
C ASP A 379 -1.04 -18.00 24.19
N LEU A 380 -1.88 -17.53 25.12
CA LEU A 380 -1.61 -16.33 25.91
C LEU A 380 -0.43 -16.51 26.88
N LYS A 381 -0.23 -17.70 27.44
CA LYS A 381 0.88 -17.99 28.36
C LYS A 381 2.20 -17.97 27.58
N ILE A 382 2.25 -18.62 26.42
CA ILE A 382 3.40 -18.59 25.51
C ILE A 382 3.65 -17.15 25.03
N LYS A 383 2.60 -16.41 24.64
CA LYS A 383 2.72 -15.02 24.20
C LYS A 383 3.35 -14.12 25.27
N ARG A 384 2.95 -14.26 26.53
CA ARG A 384 3.56 -13.53 27.65
C ARG A 384 5.04 -13.87 27.83
N GLN A 385 5.42 -15.14 27.68
CA GLN A 385 6.82 -15.56 27.71
C GLN A 385 7.62 -14.95 26.55
N VAL A 386 7.08 -14.97 25.33
CA VAL A 386 7.67 -14.31 24.16
C VAL A 386 7.90 -12.82 24.45
N ILE A 387 6.86 -12.10 24.89
CA ILE A 387 6.96 -10.67 25.20
C ILE A 387 8.06 -10.41 26.23
N ASN A 388 8.04 -11.13 27.36
CA ASN A 388 9.03 -10.97 28.42
C ASN A 388 10.47 -11.24 27.93
N LYS A 389 10.66 -12.19 27.01
CA LYS A 389 11.96 -12.46 26.41
C LYS A 389 12.41 -11.28 25.53
N LEU A 390 11.50 -10.72 24.73
CA LEU A 390 11.79 -9.64 23.79
C LEU A 390 12.00 -8.27 24.45
N LEU A 391 11.48 -8.04 25.67
CA LEU A 391 11.74 -6.82 26.45
C LEU A 391 13.24 -6.57 26.70
N ASN A 392 14.04 -7.63 26.69
CA ASN A 392 15.49 -7.55 26.89
C ASN A 392 16.27 -7.66 25.56
N SER A 393 15.60 -7.47 24.41
CA SER A 393 16.28 -7.55 23.12
C SER A 393 17.35 -6.46 22.98
N VAL A 394 18.46 -6.83 22.34
CA VAL A 394 19.54 -5.92 21.94
C VAL A 394 19.00 -4.88 20.96
N ASP A 395 18.17 -5.31 19.99
CA ASP A 395 17.55 -4.40 19.04
C ASP A 395 16.45 -3.54 19.69
N PRO A 396 16.54 -2.20 19.57
CA PRO A 396 15.59 -1.30 20.20
C PRO A 396 14.19 -1.38 19.58
N HIS A 397 14.05 -1.70 18.29
CA HIS A 397 12.73 -1.84 17.66
C HIS A 397 12.00 -3.09 18.18
N VAL A 398 12.70 -4.22 18.33
CA VAL A 398 12.16 -5.44 18.95
C VAL A 398 11.71 -5.16 20.39
N ARG A 399 12.57 -4.51 21.20
CA ARG A 399 12.28 -4.18 22.59
C ARG A 399 11.08 -3.26 22.75
N VAL A 400 11.01 -2.19 21.96
CA VAL A 400 9.87 -1.26 21.99
C VAL A 400 8.60 -1.96 21.54
N THR A 401 8.66 -2.80 20.51
CA THR A 401 7.50 -3.59 20.06
C THR A 401 6.98 -4.49 21.17
N ALA A 402 7.86 -5.20 21.89
CA ALA A 402 7.47 -5.99 23.05
C ALA A 402 6.81 -5.13 24.14
N SER A 403 7.34 -3.93 24.39
CA SER A 403 6.77 -2.97 25.35
C SER A 403 5.36 -2.52 24.94
N VAL A 404 5.13 -2.23 23.66
CA VAL A 404 3.82 -1.87 23.13
C VAL A 404 2.84 -3.01 23.30
N TYR A 405 3.18 -4.23 22.87
CA TYR A 405 2.28 -5.38 23.05
C TYR A 405 2.05 -5.73 24.52
N LEU A 406 3.03 -5.50 25.40
CA LEU A 406 2.86 -5.71 26.83
C LEU A 406 1.72 -4.85 27.39
N THR A 407 1.55 -3.62 26.92
CA THR A 407 0.45 -2.76 27.40
C THR A 407 -0.95 -3.33 27.13
N ILE A 408 -1.10 -4.20 26.13
CA ILE A 408 -2.37 -4.87 25.81
C ILE A 408 -2.69 -5.92 26.89
N TYR A 409 -1.67 -6.62 27.39
CA TYR A 409 -1.82 -7.75 28.32
C TYR A 409 -1.57 -7.40 29.79
N ASN A 410 -0.82 -6.32 30.04
CA ASN A 410 -0.50 -5.74 31.33
C ASN A 410 -0.19 -4.24 31.13
N LYS A 411 -1.24 -3.42 31.16
CA LYS A 411 -1.17 -1.98 30.87
C LYS A 411 -0.10 -1.26 31.69
N GLU A 412 -0.12 -1.41 33.01
CA GLU A 412 0.80 -0.72 33.92
C GLU A 412 2.26 -1.08 33.63
N GLN A 413 2.57 -2.37 33.54
CA GLN A 413 3.93 -2.82 33.25
C GLN A 413 4.39 -2.39 31.85
N GLY A 414 3.50 -2.50 30.85
CA GLY A 414 3.79 -2.05 29.49
C GLY A 414 4.09 -0.55 29.42
N GLU A 415 3.31 0.28 30.11
CA GLU A 415 3.53 1.72 30.17
C GLU A 415 4.85 2.07 30.88
N LYS A 416 5.22 1.35 31.93
CA LYS A 416 6.53 1.48 32.59
C LYS A 416 7.68 1.16 31.64
N GLU A 417 7.57 0.09 30.84
CA GLU A 417 8.59 -0.25 29.84
C GLU A 417 8.62 0.75 28.68
N LEU A 418 7.48 1.27 28.23
CA LEU A 418 7.44 2.35 27.24
C LEU A 418 8.13 3.62 27.75
N ALA A 419 7.86 4.02 28.99
CA ALA A 419 8.49 5.17 29.62
C ALA A 419 10.02 5.06 29.66
N LYS A 420 10.57 3.87 30.01
CA LYS A 420 12.02 3.60 29.96
C LYS A 420 12.62 3.77 28.57
N ASN A 421 11.85 3.46 27.52
CA ASN A 421 12.30 3.53 26.13
C ASN A 421 12.17 4.95 25.53
N LEU A 422 11.57 5.92 26.23
CA LEU A 422 11.50 7.32 25.77
C LEU A 422 12.89 7.94 25.58
N LYS A 423 13.91 7.49 26.32
CA LYS A 423 15.30 7.97 26.20
C LYS A 423 16.00 7.63 24.88
N LEU A 424 15.41 6.77 24.04
CA LEU A 424 16.02 6.38 22.77
C LEU A 424 15.94 7.53 21.76
N ASN A 425 17.05 7.81 21.06
CA ASN A 425 17.19 8.88 20.06
C ASN A 425 17.05 8.36 18.61
N ASN A 426 16.18 7.37 18.38
CA ASN A 426 16.00 6.70 17.09
C ASN A 426 14.52 6.45 16.79
N GLY A 427 14.22 5.79 15.67
CA GLY A 427 12.83 5.49 15.27
C GLY A 427 12.07 4.62 16.28
N ALA A 428 12.75 3.73 17.01
CA ALA A 428 12.15 2.96 18.09
C ALA A 428 11.72 3.87 19.26
N GLY A 429 12.53 4.88 19.59
CA GLY A 429 12.16 5.91 20.56
C GLY A 429 10.92 6.69 20.14
N LEU A 430 10.79 7.03 18.85
CA LEU A 430 9.61 7.72 18.32
C LEU A 430 8.36 6.82 18.41
N TYR A 431 8.51 5.52 18.13
CA TYR A 431 7.42 4.55 18.28
C TYR A 431 6.99 4.38 19.75
N ALA A 432 7.94 4.34 20.68
CA ALA A 432 7.66 4.30 22.12
C ALA A 432 6.92 5.57 22.56
N ALA A 433 7.40 6.74 22.15
CA ALA A 433 6.82 8.04 22.45
C ALA A 433 5.37 8.16 21.95
N LEU A 434 5.12 7.80 20.69
CA LEU A 434 3.77 7.76 20.13
C LEU A 434 2.87 6.79 20.90
N SER A 435 3.36 5.57 21.17
CA SER A 435 2.56 4.56 21.88
C SER A 435 2.21 5.00 23.30
N TYR A 436 3.12 5.69 23.98
CA TYR A 436 2.88 6.29 25.29
C TYR A 436 1.84 7.42 25.20
N ALA A 437 1.95 8.29 24.19
CA ALA A 437 0.99 9.36 23.93
C ALA A 437 -0.43 8.86 23.64
N ARG A 438 -0.57 7.79 22.84
CA ARG A 438 -1.88 7.14 22.54
C ARG A 438 -2.62 6.68 23.80
N ARG A 439 -1.90 6.47 24.91
CA ARG A 439 -2.44 6.04 26.22
C ARG A 439 -2.76 7.19 27.16
N GLY A 440 -2.68 8.43 26.68
CA GLY A 440 -3.03 9.63 27.45
C GLY A 440 -1.83 10.42 27.99
N HIS A 441 -0.61 9.91 27.81
CA HIS A 441 0.57 10.51 28.44
C HIS A 441 1.17 11.64 27.60
N LYS A 442 0.95 12.90 28.02
CA LYS A 442 1.44 14.12 27.34
C LYS A 442 2.95 14.15 27.12
N LEU A 443 3.74 13.54 28.03
CA LEU A 443 5.19 13.39 27.86
C LEU A 443 5.57 12.65 26.57
N GLY A 444 4.73 11.70 26.13
CA GLY A 444 4.93 10.99 24.87
C GLY A 444 4.84 11.91 23.66
N VAL A 445 3.94 12.91 23.66
CA VAL A 445 3.83 13.90 22.58
C VAL A 445 5.05 14.81 22.55
N ASN A 446 5.45 15.35 23.71
CA ASN A 446 6.66 16.17 23.82
C ASN A 446 7.87 15.45 23.20
N ARG A 447 8.05 14.19 23.61
CA ARG A 447 9.17 13.38 23.15
C ARG A 447 9.08 13.03 21.67
N ALA A 448 7.88 12.73 21.16
CA ALA A 448 7.69 12.45 19.75
C ALA A 448 8.04 13.68 18.88
N LEU A 449 7.58 14.88 19.27
CA LEU A 449 7.90 16.12 18.56
C LEU A 449 9.39 16.48 18.62
N GLU A 450 10.05 16.22 19.74
CA GLU A 450 11.51 16.38 19.87
C GLU A 450 12.25 15.44 18.91
N LEU A 451 11.91 14.15 18.92
CA LEU A 451 12.53 13.15 18.03
C LEU A 451 12.27 13.43 16.55
N ILE A 452 11.11 13.97 16.20
CA ILE A 452 10.79 14.36 14.82
C ILE A 452 11.78 15.41 14.29
N LYS A 453 12.24 16.33 15.14
CA LYS A 453 13.25 17.35 14.80
C LYS A 453 14.67 16.78 14.74
N LEU A 454 14.97 15.80 15.59
CA LEU A 454 16.31 15.22 15.72
C LEU A 454 16.61 14.15 14.65
N LEU A 455 15.60 13.42 14.18
CA LEU A 455 15.80 12.31 13.26
C LEU A 455 16.03 12.83 11.84
N PRO A 456 17.13 12.44 11.17
CA PRO A 456 17.49 12.95 9.86
C PRO A 456 16.41 12.63 8.82
N THR A 457 15.96 13.67 8.11
CA THR A 457 15.01 13.57 7.00
C THR A 457 15.65 13.09 5.70
N GLU A 458 16.99 13.08 5.64
CA GLU A 458 17.79 12.82 4.43
C GLU A 458 17.77 11.36 3.93
N TYR A 459 17.32 10.42 4.76
CA TYR A 459 17.28 9.01 4.36
C TYR A 459 16.03 8.71 3.53
N ARG A 460 16.20 8.64 2.20
CA ARG A 460 15.26 8.02 1.23
C ARG A 460 14.67 6.69 1.70
N GLU A 461 15.40 5.97 2.54
CA GLU A 461 15.01 4.63 3.00
C GLU A 461 14.65 4.58 4.49
N ALA A 462 14.91 5.64 5.27
CA ALA A 462 14.22 5.83 6.55
C ALA A 462 12.73 6.16 6.40
N GLY A 463 12.31 6.34 5.14
CA GLY A 463 11.19 7.12 4.67
C GLY A 463 9.80 6.65 5.09
N ASN A 464 9.49 5.35 5.16
CA ASN A 464 8.07 4.96 5.37
C ASN A 464 7.70 4.84 6.86
N PHE A 465 8.56 4.23 7.69
CA PHE A 465 8.23 4.01 9.10
C PHE A 465 8.10 5.33 9.88
N ILE A 466 9.10 6.22 9.80
CA ILE A 466 9.07 7.50 10.52
C ILE A 466 7.92 8.37 10.01
N ILE A 467 7.71 8.47 8.69
CA ILE A 467 6.59 9.23 8.12
C ILE A 467 5.24 8.68 8.62
N ASN A 468 5.08 7.35 8.68
CA ASN A 468 3.88 6.75 9.22
C ASN A 468 3.69 7.09 10.71
N LEU A 469 4.76 7.09 11.54
CA LEU A 469 4.67 7.51 12.93
C LEU A 469 4.30 8.99 13.09
N LYS A 470 4.89 9.89 12.28
CA LYS A 470 4.53 11.33 12.23
C LYS A 470 3.03 11.51 11.94
N ARG A 471 2.50 10.75 11.00
CA ARG A 471 1.08 10.82 10.61
C ARG A 471 0.15 10.20 11.63
N ARG A 472 0.56 9.11 12.29
CA ARG A 472 -0.18 8.55 13.43
C ARG A 472 -0.24 9.54 14.60
N LEU A 473 0.83 10.31 14.83
CA LEU A 473 0.83 11.41 15.80
C LEU A 473 -0.20 12.49 15.42
N LEU A 474 -0.26 12.91 14.16
CA LEU A 474 -1.28 13.85 13.69
C LEU A 474 -2.71 13.34 13.91
N VAL A 475 -2.98 12.07 13.58
CA VAL A 475 -4.29 11.46 13.82
C VAL A 475 -4.64 11.52 15.31
N LEU A 476 -3.70 11.20 16.19
CA LEU A 476 -3.88 11.33 17.63
C LEU A 476 -4.21 12.78 18.03
N LEU A 477 -3.43 13.76 17.57
CA LEU A 477 -3.62 15.17 17.92
C LEU A 477 -4.92 15.75 17.38
N SER A 478 -5.33 15.37 16.16
CA SER A 478 -6.59 15.82 15.54
C SER A 478 -7.81 15.30 16.30
N ASN A 479 -7.83 14.01 16.65
CA ASN A 479 -8.89 13.43 17.50
C ASN A 479 -8.91 14.06 18.89
N SER A 480 -7.74 14.27 19.49
CA SER A 480 -7.59 14.87 20.82
C SER A 480 -8.11 16.31 20.83
N ALA A 481 -7.75 17.11 19.82
CA ALA A 481 -8.23 18.48 19.63
C ALA A 481 -9.76 18.52 19.51
N LYS A 482 -10.34 17.66 18.66
CA LYS A 482 -11.80 17.58 18.49
C LYS A 482 -12.49 17.24 19.82
N SER A 483 -11.99 16.23 20.52
CA SER A 483 -12.58 15.79 21.80
C SER A 483 -12.46 16.83 22.92
N SER A 484 -11.48 17.73 22.83
CA SER A 484 -11.24 18.81 23.79
C SER A 484 -11.84 20.15 23.34
N ASN A 485 -12.57 20.18 22.22
CA ASN A 485 -13.11 21.40 21.60
C ASN A 485 -12.04 22.48 21.31
N LEU A 486 -10.86 22.05 20.86
CA LEU A 486 -9.74 22.92 20.50
C LEU A 486 -9.62 23.08 18.97
N PRO A 487 -8.97 24.16 18.48
CA PRO A 487 -8.65 24.31 17.06
C PRO A 487 -7.85 23.11 16.54
N GLN A 488 -8.15 22.67 15.31
CA GLN A 488 -7.42 21.55 14.71
C GLN A 488 -5.93 21.87 14.52
N PRO A 489 -5.04 20.88 14.68
CA PRO A 489 -3.63 21.07 14.36
C PRO A 489 -3.45 21.44 12.88
N PRO A 490 -2.44 22.25 12.54
CA PRO A 490 -2.19 22.67 11.16
C PRO A 490 -2.00 21.44 10.25
N THR A 491 -2.83 21.29 9.23
CA THR A 491 -2.90 20.08 8.39
C THR A 491 -1.84 20.06 7.28
N GLU A 492 -1.48 21.23 6.75
CA GLU A 492 -0.46 21.37 5.70
C GLU A 492 0.94 21.04 6.22
N SER A 493 1.15 21.11 7.54
CA SER A 493 2.46 21.05 8.18
C SER A 493 3.24 19.73 8.02
N LEU A 494 2.53 18.61 7.82
CA LEU A 494 3.11 17.26 7.83
C LEU A 494 2.60 16.38 6.67
N GLN A 495 1.68 16.90 5.85
CA GLN A 495 1.20 16.25 4.63
C GLN A 495 2.07 16.56 3.40
N THR A 496 3.03 17.48 3.54
CA THR A 496 3.87 17.95 2.45
C THR A 496 4.70 16.83 1.80
N THR A 497 5.05 17.02 0.53
CA THR A 497 5.67 16.02 -0.35
C THR A 497 7.05 15.59 0.13
N TYR A 498 7.52 14.44 -0.36
CA TYR A 498 8.85 13.89 -0.09
C TYR A 498 9.98 14.96 -0.22
N LYS A 499 9.83 15.94 -1.12
CA LYS A 499 10.77 17.06 -1.33
C LYS A 499 10.82 18.09 -0.19
N SER A 500 9.70 18.34 0.49
CA SER A 500 9.62 19.32 1.58
C SER A 500 10.08 18.77 2.93
N ALA A 501 9.93 17.46 3.15
CA ALA A 501 10.46 16.77 4.32
C ALA A 501 11.99 16.90 4.38
N LEU A 502 12.67 16.91 3.22
CA LEU A 502 14.12 17.07 3.14
C LEU A 502 14.64 18.44 3.60
N ASN A 503 13.80 19.47 3.64
CA ASN A 503 14.24 20.86 3.90
C ASN A 503 13.81 21.41 5.26
N GLY A 504 13.38 20.56 6.22
CA GLY A 504 13.00 21.01 7.56
C GLY A 504 11.87 22.06 7.55
N SER A 505 10.80 21.77 6.79
CA SER A 505 9.76 22.74 6.43
C SER A 505 9.05 23.39 7.62
N ALA A 506 8.65 24.67 7.45
CA ALA A 506 7.85 25.49 8.37
C ALA A 506 6.72 24.74 9.09
N GLY A 507 6.11 23.75 8.44
CA GLY A 507 5.12 22.88 9.03
C GLY A 507 5.51 22.23 10.37
N GLU A 508 6.72 21.66 10.49
CA GLU A 508 7.11 21.01 11.75
C GLU A 508 7.23 22.01 12.91
N GLN A 509 7.47 23.29 12.61
CA GLN A 509 7.43 24.37 13.59
C GLN A 509 6.00 24.69 13.99
N ASP A 510 5.07 24.69 13.04
CA ASP A 510 3.64 24.99 13.27
C ASP A 510 2.99 23.96 14.20
N ILE A 511 3.24 22.66 14.02
CA ILE A 511 2.68 21.63 14.90
C ILE A 511 3.26 21.70 16.32
N PHE A 512 4.53 22.06 16.44
CA PHE A 512 5.17 22.27 17.74
C PHE A 512 4.60 23.49 18.44
N ALA A 513 4.45 24.61 17.74
CA ALA A 513 3.83 25.82 18.26
C ALA A 513 2.39 25.56 18.70
N TRP A 514 1.60 24.88 17.85
CA TRP A 514 0.24 24.46 18.19
C TRP A 514 0.22 23.62 19.47
N TRP A 515 1.10 22.62 19.59
CA TRP A 515 1.16 21.80 20.79
C TRP A 515 1.52 22.62 22.03
N VAL A 516 2.51 23.53 21.95
CA VAL A 516 2.89 24.39 23.07
C VAL A 516 1.71 25.24 23.55
N SER A 517 0.92 25.78 22.63
CA SER A 517 -0.25 26.61 22.96
C SER A 517 -1.38 25.85 23.65
N TYR A 518 -1.57 24.57 23.35
CA TYR A 518 -2.76 23.81 23.78
C TYR A 518 -2.46 22.59 24.67
N LYS A 519 -1.20 22.27 24.94
CA LYS A 519 -0.80 21.05 25.69
C LYS A 519 -1.45 20.95 27.07
N ASP A 520 -1.81 22.05 27.72
CA ASP A 520 -2.35 22.03 29.08
C ASP A 520 -3.85 21.73 29.06
N GLU A 521 -4.59 22.26 28.09
CA GLU A 521 -6.03 22.07 27.90
C GLU A 521 -6.39 20.75 27.20
N ILE A 522 -5.51 20.26 26.31
CA ILE A 522 -5.81 19.09 25.49
C ILE A 522 -5.87 17.80 26.33
N LYS A 523 -6.92 17.01 26.10
CA LYS A 523 -7.03 15.62 26.54
C LYS A 523 -6.67 14.68 25.39
N LEU A 524 -5.62 13.89 25.56
CA LEU A 524 -5.19 12.93 24.55
C LEU A 524 -6.20 11.78 24.43
N LEU A 525 -6.64 11.53 23.20
CA LEU A 525 -7.62 10.49 22.88
C LEU A 525 -7.25 9.77 21.58
N ASP A 526 -7.00 8.46 21.67
CA ASP A 526 -7.03 7.56 20.52
C ASP A 526 -8.31 6.74 20.54
N PRO A 527 -9.29 7.04 19.67
CA PRO A 527 -10.57 6.36 19.65
C PRO A 527 -10.49 4.91 19.12
N TRP A 528 -9.38 4.55 18.45
CA TRP A 528 -9.19 3.23 17.87
C TRP A 528 -8.48 2.25 18.81
N LEU A 529 -7.78 2.77 19.82
CA LEU A 529 -6.90 1.96 20.69
C LEU A 529 -7.65 0.79 21.35
N ALA A 530 -8.83 1.04 21.92
CA ALA A 530 -9.60 -0.01 22.59
C ALA A 530 -10.03 -1.13 21.63
N GLY A 531 -10.35 -0.80 20.37
CA GLY A 531 -10.68 -1.80 19.35
C GLY A 531 -9.46 -2.62 18.91
N LEU A 532 -8.29 -1.99 18.88
CA LEU A 532 -7.02 -2.62 18.52
C LEU A 532 -6.49 -3.52 19.65
N ASP A 533 -6.60 -3.08 20.91
CA ASP A 533 -6.25 -3.87 22.09
C ASP A 533 -7.08 -5.17 22.15
N LYS A 534 -8.38 -5.09 21.84
CA LYS A 534 -9.26 -6.27 21.73
C LYS A 534 -8.81 -7.26 20.66
N GLN A 535 -8.19 -6.77 19.59
CA GLN A 535 -7.62 -7.60 18.51
C GLN A 535 -6.21 -8.10 18.85
N GLY A 536 -5.59 -7.62 19.93
CA GLY A 536 -4.22 -7.96 20.29
C GLY A 536 -3.20 -7.40 19.31
N ILE A 537 -3.45 -6.22 18.71
CA ILE A 537 -2.60 -5.57 17.70
C ILE A 537 -2.38 -4.09 18.03
N ASP A 538 -1.25 -3.50 17.61
CA ASP A 538 -0.99 -2.04 17.69
C ASP A 538 -1.40 -1.25 16.44
#